data_AF-A0A6L8RQ01-F1
#
_entry.id   AF-A0A6L8RQ01-F1
#
_cell.length_a   1.000
_cell.length_b   1.000
_cell.length_c   1.000
_cell.angle_alpha   90.00
_cell.angle_beta   90.00
_cell.angle_gamma   90.00
#
_symmetry.space_group_name_H-M   'P 1'
#
loop_
_entity.id
_entity.type
_entity.pdbx_description
1 polymer ?
#
loop_
_entity_poly.entity_id
_entity_poly.type
_entity_poly.pdbx_seq_one_letter_code
_entity_poly.pdbx_strand_id
1 'polypeptide(L)'
;MKNCQTLEQHILGAANQMKEAQGITLVELSRRTGIDAARLGNVLRGDRTMRADELALLMVVLQIPIQAICPLRFIPWTLKSDVAKTIRKLESGD
;
A
#
# COMPACT_ATOMS: atom_id res chain seq x y z
N MET A 1 -4.47 -22.23 -13.11
CA MET A 1 -3.84 -20.92 -13.38
C MET A 1 -3.61 -20.26 -12.03
N LYS A 2 -2.37 -19.94 -11.66
CA LYS A 2 -2.12 -19.19 -10.40
C LYS A 2 -2.79 -17.83 -10.55
N ASN A 3 -3.76 -17.51 -9.69
CA ASN A 3 -4.31 -16.15 -9.59
C ASN A 3 -3.15 -15.22 -9.24
N CYS A 4 -2.54 -14.58 -10.24
CA CYS A 4 -1.49 -13.59 -10.04
C CYS A 4 -2.19 -12.31 -9.59
N GLN A 5 -2.35 -12.15 -8.28
CA GLN A 5 -2.96 -10.96 -7.70
C GLN A 5 -2.14 -9.73 -8.11
N THR A 6 -2.79 -8.71 -8.67
CA THR A 6 -2.12 -7.46 -9.03
C THR A 6 -1.70 -6.70 -7.76
N LEU A 7 -0.74 -5.77 -7.88
CA LEU A 7 -0.35 -4.92 -6.74
C LEU A 7 -1.57 -4.18 -6.19
N GLU A 8 -2.41 -3.62 -7.05
CA GLU A 8 -3.64 -2.93 -6.65
C GLU A 8 -4.57 -3.83 -5.82
N GLN A 9 -4.83 -5.06 -6.29
CA GLN A 9 -5.65 -6.03 -5.54
C GLN A 9 -5.02 -6.40 -4.20
N HIS A 10 -3.69 -6.45 -4.12
CA HIS A 10 -2.97 -6.73 -2.87
C HIS A 10 -3.10 -5.57 -1.88
N ILE A 11 -2.94 -4.33 -2.36
CA ILE A 11 -3.12 -3.11 -1.57
C ILE A 11 -4.54 -3.04 -1.00
N LEU A 12 -5.55 -3.26 -1.84
CA LEU A 12 -6.95 -3.27 -1.43
C LEU A 12 -7.25 -4.36 -0.40
N GLY A 13 -6.71 -5.56 -0.61
CA GLY A 13 -6.84 -6.67 0.34
C GLY A 13 -6.24 -6.32 1.71
N ALA A 14 -5.02 -5.77 1.73
CA ALA A 14 -4.35 -5.36 2.95
C ALA A 14 -5.12 -4.25 3.69
N ALA A 15 -5.63 -3.25 2.97
CA ALA A 15 -6.42 -2.17 3.54
C ALA A 15 -7.74 -2.67 4.17
N ASN A 16 -8.47 -3.54 3.46
CA ASN A 16 -9.71 -4.12 3.99
C ASN A 16 -9.45 -5.00 5.20
N GLN A 17 -8.43 -5.87 5.14
CA GLN A 17 -8.07 -6.74 6.26
C GLN A 17 -7.71 -5.93 7.53
N MET A 18 -6.96 -4.84 7.38
CA MET A 18 -6.59 -4.00 8.52
C MET A 18 -7.79 -3.21 9.05
N LYS A 19 -8.66 -2.71 8.18
CA LYS A 19 -9.91 -2.06 8.59
C LYS A 19 -10.79 -3.00 9.40
N GLU A 20 -10.96 -4.24 8.93
CA GLU A 20 -11.73 -5.29 9.60
C GLU A 20 -11.10 -5.71 10.94
N ALA A 21 -9.79 -5.93 10.97
CA ALA A 21 -9.06 -6.30 12.19
C ALA A 21 -9.17 -5.22 13.29
N GLN A 22 -9.28 -3.95 12.90
CA GLN A 22 -9.46 -2.83 13.82
C GLN A 22 -10.94 -2.53 14.14
N GLY A 23 -11.89 -3.23 13.50
CA GLY A 23 -13.32 -2.99 13.68
C GLY A 23 -13.80 -1.60 13.23
N ILE A 24 -13.07 -0.95 12.31
CA ILE A 24 -13.37 0.42 11.87
C ILE A 24 -14.46 0.41 10.81
N THR A 25 -15.52 1.18 11.05
CA THR A 25 -16.60 1.35 10.06
C THR A 25 -16.13 2.25 8.91
N LEU A 26 -16.81 2.16 7.75
CA LEU A 26 -16.51 3.03 6.61
C LEU A 26 -16.70 4.52 6.96
N VAL A 27 -17.69 4.82 7.79
CA VAL A 27 -18.00 6.18 8.27
C VAL A 27 -16.87 6.71 9.16
N GLU A 28 -16.38 5.89 10.09
CA GLU A 28 -15.28 6.30 10.96
C GLU A 28 -13.96 6.45 10.18
N LEU A 29 -13.71 5.57 9.20
CA LEU A 29 -12.57 5.69 8.31
C LEU A 29 -12.63 6.99 7.49
N SER A 30 -13.82 7.35 6.98
CA SER A 30 -14.08 8.61 6.29
C SER A 30 -13.76 9.81 7.18
N ARG A 31 -14.23 9.80 8.43
CA ARG A 31 -13.97 10.87 9.39
C ARG A 31 -12.48 11.06 9.70
N ARG A 32 -11.72 9.96 9.83
CA ARG A 32 -10.28 10.00 10.16
C ARG A 32 -9.40 10.40 8.99
N THR A 33 -9.77 9.98 7.78
CA THR A 33 -8.99 10.27 6.55
C THR A 33 -9.39 11.60 5.91
N GLY A 34 -10.59 12.11 6.20
CA GLY A 34 -11.16 13.27 5.51
C GLY A 34 -11.68 12.95 4.09
N ILE A 35 -11.63 11.68 3.68
CA ILE A 35 -12.13 11.23 2.36
C ILE A 35 -13.61 10.89 2.50
N ASP A 36 -14.44 11.27 1.53
CA ASP A 36 -15.86 10.98 1.58
C ASP A 36 -16.15 9.45 1.60
N ALA A 37 -17.16 9.05 2.37
CA ALA A 37 -17.45 7.64 2.62
C ALA A 37 -17.85 6.88 1.33
N ALA A 38 -18.50 7.55 0.37
CA ALA A 38 -18.88 6.93 -0.90
C ALA A 38 -17.64 6.60 -1.74
N ARG A 39 -16.70 7.54 -1.84
CA ARG A 39 -15.40 7.36 -2.49
C ARG A 39 -14.57 6.28 -1.82
N LEU A 40 -14.45 6.29 -0.49
CA LEU A 40 -13.77 5.21 0.23
C LEU A 40 -14.43 3.86 -0.04
N GLY A 41 -15.76 3.81 -0.08
CA GLY A 41 -16.51 2.60 -0.41
C GLY A 41 -16.18 2.08 -1.81
N ASN A 42 -16.17 2.97 -2.82
CA ASN A 42 -15.84 2.61 -4.19
C ASN A 42 -14.38 2.15 -4.32
N VAL A 43 -13.45 2.82 -3.63
CA VAL A 43 -12.03 2.42 -3.61
C VAL A 43 -11.86 1.04 -2.97
N LEU A 44 -12.41 0.82 -1.77
CA LEU A 44 -12.24 -0.43 -1.04
C LEU A 44 -12.94 -1.64 -1.70
N ARG A 45 -13.97 -1.40 -2.53
CA ARG A 45 -14.59 -2.44 -3.38
C ARG A 45 -13.82 -2.71 -4.69
N GLY A 46 -12.89 -1.83 -5.06
CA GLY A 46 -12.19 -1.90 -6.35
C GLY A 46 -12.99 -1.33 -7.52
N ASP A 47 -14.13 -0.67 -7.27
CA ASP A 47 -14.92 0.02 -8.29
C ASP A 47 -14.20 1.28 -8.82
N ARG A 48 -13.23 1.78 -8.06
CA ARG A 48 -12.42 2.95 -8.39
C ARG A 48 -10.95 2.72 -8.03
N THR A 49 -10.06 3.10 -8.93
CA THR A 49 -8.62 3.12 -8.69
C THR A 49 -8.26 4.03 -7.51
N MET A 50 -7.46 3.51 -6.59
CA MET A 50 -6.96 4.23 -5.42
C MET A 50 -5.88 5.25 -5.83
N ARG A 51 -6.01 6.50 -5.39
CA ARG A 51 -4.96 7.51 -5.58
C ARG A 51 -3.87 7.39 -4.51
N ALA A 52 -2.67 7.87 -4.82
CA ALA A 52 -1.52 7.76 -3.92
C ALA A 52 -1.71 8.54 -2.59
N ASP A 53 -2.40 9.69 -2.63
CA ASP A 53 -2.75 10.47 -1.43
C ASP A 53 -3.76 9.74 -0.55
N GLU A 54 -4.77 9.12 -1.16
CA GLU A 54 -5.77 8.29 -0.48
C GLU A 54 -5.10 7.07 0.18
N LEU A 55 -4.15 6.42 -0.51
CA LEU A 55 -3.35 5.33 0.04
C LEU A 55 -2.52 5.79 1.26
N ALA A 56 -1.82 6.93 1.15
CA ALA A 56 -1.00 7.44 2.24
C ALA A 56 -1.84 7.70 3.51
N LEU A 57 -3.02 8.31 3.34
CA LEU A 57 -3.96 8.55 4.45
C LEU A 57 -4.45 7.24 5.08
N LEU A 58 -4.81 6.25 4.26
CA LEU A 58 -5.22 4.93 4.76
C LEU A 58 -4.08 4.24 5.52
N MET A 59 -2.85 4.29 5.02
CA MET A 59 -1.70 3.70 5.70
C MET A 59 -1.47 4.32 7.08
N VAL A 60 -1.59 5.64 7.20
CA VAL A 60 -1.43 6.32 8.49
C VAL A 60 -2.58 5.97 9.44
N VAL A 61 -3.83 6.09 8.99
CA VAL A 61 -5.02 5.89 9.84
C VAL A 61 -5.18 4.44 10.28
N LEU A 62 -4.89 3.49 9.39
CA LEU A 62 -4.98 2.05 9.67
C LEU A 62 -3.63 1.48 10.15
N GLN A 63 -2.61 2.32 10.38
CA GLN A 63 -1.28 1.91 10.84
C GLN A 63 -0.66 0.78 10.00
N ILE A 64 -0.84 0.85 8.68
CA ILE A 64 -0.37 -0.18 7.76
C ILE A 64 1.10 0.07 7.42
N PRO A 65 2.01 -0.88 7.71
CA PRO A 65 3.40 -0.75 7.33
C PRO A 65 3.54 -0.86 5.80
N ILE A 66 4.48 -0.11 5.21
CA ILE A 66 4.71 -0.10 3.75
C ILE A 66 4.96 -1.50 3.19
N GLN A 67 5.57 -2.39 3.96
CA GLN A 67 5.87 -3.76 3.59
C GLN A 67 4.62 -4.62 3.43
N ALA A 68 3.52 -4.28 4.11
CA ALA A 68 2.24 -4.96 3.94
C ALA A 68 1.53 -4.54 2.65
N ILE A 69 1.71 -3.28 2.22
CA ILE A 69 1.16 -2.73 0.97
C ILE A 69 1.99 -3.17 -0.25
N CYS A 70 3.32 -3.17 -0.13
CA CYS A 70 4.24 -3.48 -1.21
C CYS A 70 5.23 -4.59 -0.81
N PRO A 71 4.82 -5.87 -0.85
CA PRO A 71 5.73 -6.98 -0.58
C PRO A 71 6.79 -7.10 -1.68
N LEU A 72 7.97 -7.63 -1.32
CA LEU A 72 9.16 -7.72 -2.18
C LEU A 72 8.90 -8.34 -3.57
N ARG A 73 7.90 -9.23 -3.69
CA ARG A 73 7.51 -9.87 -4.96
C ARG A 73 7.04 -8.89 -6.04
N PHE A 74 6.56 -7.70 -5.66
CA PHE A 74 6.12 -6.66 -6.59
C PHE A 74 7.22 -5.64 -6.90
N ILE A 75 8.40 -5.76 -6.28
CA ILE A 75 9.52 -4.87 -6.53
C ILE A 75 10.36 -5.48 -7.65
N PRO A 76 10.38 -4.91 -8.87
CA PRO A 76 11.02 -5.51 -10.03
C PRO A 76 12.55 -5.60 -9.94
N TRP A 77 13.19 -4.82 -9.05
CA TRP A 77 14.62 -4.93 -8.75
C TRP A 77 14.84 -4.92 -7.23
N THR A 78 15.72 -5.78 -6.73
CA THR A 78 16.04 -5.76 -5.30
C THR A 78 16.97 -4.59 -5.01
N LEU A 79 16.65 -3.78 -3.98
CA LEU A 79 17.55 -2.76 -3.42
C LEU A 79 18.96 -3.30 -3.14
N LYS A 80 19.13 -4.61 -2.93
CA LYS A 80 20.45 -5.27 -2.78
C LYS A 80 21.39 -4.97 -3.94
N SER A 81 20.88 -4.93 -5.17
CA SER A 81 21.67 -4.65 -6.39
C SER A 81 22.22 -3.23 -6.37
N ASP A 82 21.40 -2.27 -5.92
CA ASP A 82 21.74 -0.86 -5.90
C ASP A 82 22.58 -0.50 -4.67
N VAL A 83 22.34 -1.12 -3.51
CA VAL A 83 23.22 -1.00 -2.35
C VAL A 83 24.60 -1.56 -2.68
N ALA A 84 24.70 -2.71 -3.35
CA ALA A 84 25.99 -3.26 -3.79
C ALA A 84 26.69 -2.37 -4.82
N LYS A 85 25.94 -1.78 -5.77
CA LYS A 85 26.49 -0.79 -6.71
C LYS A 85 26.90 0.51 -6.04
N THR A 86 26.14 0.96 -5.04
CA THR A 86 26.39 2.19 -4.28
C THR A 86 27.62 2.02 -3.38
N ILE A 87 27.72 0.89 -2.66
CA ILE A 87 28.91 0.52 -1.89
C ILE A 87 30.12 0.46 -2.81
N ARG A 88 30.04 -0.24 -3.95
CA ARG A 88 31.13 -0.25 -4.93
C ARG A 88 31.51 1.15 -5.40
N LYS A 89 30.55 2.02 -5.73
CA LYS A 89 30.83 3.42 -6.11
C LYS A 89 31.56 4.19 -5.00
N LEU A 90 31.13 4.04 -3.75
CA LEU A 90 31.77 4.67 -2.59
C LEU A 90 33.17 4.12 -2.33
N GLU A 91 33.41 2.82 -2.55
CA GLU A 91 34.74 2.19 -2.46
C GLU A 91 35.65 2.55 -3.64
N SER A 92 35.07 2.97 -4.78
CA SER A 92 35.82 3.35 -6.00
C SER A 92 36.37 4.78 -5.96
N GLY A 93 35.91 5.63 -5.03
CA GLY A 93 36.44 6.98 -4.83
C GLY A 93 36.12 8.00 -5.94
N ASP A 94 35.01 7.83 -6.66
CA ASP A 94 34.45 8.85 -7.57
C ASP A 94 33.56 9.87 -6.84
#